data_AF-A0A650BV13-F1
#
_entry.id   AF-A0A650BV13-F1
#
_cell.length_a   1.000
_cell.length_b   1.000
_cell.length_c   1.000
_cell.angle_alpha   90.00
_cell.angle_beta   90.00
_cell.angle_gamma   90.00
#
_symmetry.space_group_name_H-M   'P 1'
#
loop_
_entity.id
_entity.type
_entity.pdbx_description
1 polymer ?
#
loop_
_entity_poly.entity_id
_entity_poly.type
_entity_poly.pdbx_seq_one_letter_code
_entity_poly.pdbx_strand_id
1 'polypeptide(L)'
;VATSIVEKIERAEFNTAGRKPTVLLRIADFISAMNGMGTKEEMQTLWNAEISTMKGRAQTTIISYITKYRNAIREAFGDDHPMLKIATGDAAMYDDARRVKMEKIARKHGALITFENYRQVLKICADKLLSADPLMIGIGLIGMTGRRPYEVFTQAEFSPAPYGKGISKWSVLFNGQAKTKQGEGTKYGVTYEIPVLARSETILAAYKRLRESGQGKLWHGMSIDDFSS
;
A
#
# COMPACT_ATOMS: atom_id res chain seq x y z
N VAL A 1 -16.71 5.12 16.80
CA VAL A 1 -15.42 5.86 16.90
C VAL A 1 -14.42 5.20 15.95
N ALA A 2 -13.56 5.97 15.27
CA ALA A 2 -12.51 5.42 14.39
C ALA A 2 -11.20 5.24 15.18
N THR A 3 -11.02 4.08 15.80
CA THR A 3 -9.93 3.77 16.74
C THR A 3 -8.55 4.00 16.11
N SER A 4 -8.34 3.58 14.87
CA SER A 4 -7.06 3.70 14.16
C SER A 4 -6.60 5.14 13.96
N ILE A 5 -7.53 6.10 13.87
CA ILE A 5 -7.24 7.52 13.74
C ILE A 5 -6.84 8.10 15.10
N VAL A 6 -7.58 7.75 16.15
CA VAL A 6 -7.33 8.22 17.52
C VAL A 6 -5.97 7.73 18.02
N GLU A 7 -5.67 6.45 17.87
CA GLU A 7 -4.37 5.87 18.25
C GLU A 7 -3.19 6.55 17.54
N LYS A 8 -3.35 6.95 16.27
CA LYS A 8 -2.32 7.68 15.53
C LYS A 8 -2.13 9.11 16.04
N ILE A 9 -3.21 9.75 16.50
CA ILE A 9 -3.13 11.10 17.09
C ILE A 9 -2.42 11.01 18.44
N GLU A 10 -2.80 10.07 19.31
CA GLU A 10 -2.19 9.85 20.63
C GLU A 10 -0.69 9.54 20.51
N ARG A 11 -0.30 8.64 19.58
CA ARG A 11 1.13 8.39 19.29
C ARG A 11 1.88 9.65 18.88
N ALA A 12 1.22 10.54 18.11
CA ALA A 12 1.84 11.75 17.60
C ALA A 12 1.99 12.87 18.65
N GLU A 13 1.31 12.79 19.80
CA GLU A 13 1.42 13.77 20.88
C GLU A 13 2.82 13.82 21.48
N PHE A 14 3.47 12.65 21.58
CA PHE A 14 4.79 12.50 22.18
C PHE A 14 5.94 12.53 21.16
N ASN A 15 5.65 12.91 19.91
CA ASN A 15 6.68 13.01 18.88
C ASN A 15 7.66 14.15 19.18
N THR A 16 8.96 13.84 19.14
CA THR A 16 10.04 14.81 19.34
C THR A 16 10.15 15.83 18.20
N ALA A 17 9.75 15.46 16.98
CA ALA A 17 9.77 16.31 15.79
C ALA A 17 8.71 15.86 14.77
N GLY A 18 8.44 16.70 13.76
CA GLY A 18 7.58 16.36 12.63
C GLY A 18 6.38 17.28 12.45
N ARG A 19 5.58 17.00 11.42
CA ARG A 19 4.37 17.79 11.12
C ARG A 19 3.28 17.44 12.13
N LYS A 20 2.50 18.45 12.52
CA LYS A 20 1.27 18.22 13.29
C LYS A 20 0.28 17.40 12.44
N PRO A 21 -0.45 16.42 13.03
CA PRO A 21 -1.32 15.50 12.31
C PRO A 21 -2.68 16.14 11.92
N THR A 22 -2.65 17.31 11.27
CA THR A 22 -3.84 18.15 11.03
C THR A 22 -4.97 17.44 10.29
N VAL A 23 -4.63 16.59 9.30
CA VAL A 23 -5.64 15.82 8.56
C VAL A 23 -6.29 14.75 9.44
N LEU A 24 -5.53 14.11 10.33
CA LEU A 24 -6.08 13.10 11.24
C LEU A 24 -6.99 13.76 12.27
N LEU A 25 -6.59 14.93 12.80
CA LEU A 25 -7.42 15.73 13.70
C LEU A 25 -8.76 16.09 13.05
N ARG A 26 -8.75 16.60 11.79
CA ARG A 26 -9.99 16.89 11.07
C ARG A 26 -10.89 15.67 10.89
N ILE A 27 -10.31 14.50 10.60
CA ILE A 27 -11.08 13.26 10.48
C ILE A 27 -11.67 12.85 11.84
N ALA A 28 -10.92 12.98 12.93
CA ALA A 28 -11.41 12.68 14.27
C ALA A 28 -12.56 13.61 14.68
N ASP A 29 -12.42 14.92 14.44
CA ASP A 29 -13.46 15.92 14.69
C ASP A 29 -14.71 15.64 13.84
N PHE A 30 -14.52 15.29 12.56
CA PHE A 30 -15.60 14.94 11.65
C PHE A 30 -16.37 13.70 12.11
N ILE A 31 -15.69 12.62 12.50
CA ILE A 31 -16.33 11.41 13.02
C ILE A 31 -17.04 11.69 14.35
N SER A 32 -16.49 12.57 15.18
CA SER A 32 -17.09 12.98 16.45
C SER A 32 -18.38 13.76 16.22
N ALA A 33 -18.38 14.70 15.28
CA ALA A 33 -19.55 15.50 14.89
C ALA A 33 -20.67 14.66 14.27
N MET A 34 -20.33 13.54 13.61
CA MET A 34 -21.34 12.62 13.07
C MET A 34 -22.14 11.87 14.15
N ASN A 35 -21.61 11.73 15.38
CA ASN A 35 -22.33 11.02 16.43
C ASN A 35 -23.60 11.80 16.82
N GLY A 36 -24.77 11.20 16.57
CA GLY A 36 -26.07 11.83 16.87
C GLY A 36 -26.68 12.65 15.74
N MET A 37 -26.05 12.70 14.55
CA MET A 37 -26.68 13.32 13.37
C MET A 37 -27.84 12.47 12.85
N GLY A 38 -29.02 13.07 12.74
CA GLY A 38 -30.24 12.38 12.31
C GLY A 38 -30.64 12.62 10.86
N THR A 39 -30.24 13.75 10.27
CA THR A 39 -30.73 14.17 8.95
C THR A 39 -29.66 14.13 7.87
N LYS A 40 -30.11 13.96 6.61
CA LYS A 40 -29.21 13.89 5.44
C LYS A 40 -28.61 15.26 5.13
N GLU A 41 -29.35 16.33 5.41
CA GLU A 41 -28.97 17.73 5.18
C GLU A 41 -27.81 18.15 6.09
N GLU A 42 -27.84 17.75 7.37
CA GLU A 42 -26.74 17.96 8.32
C GLU A 42 -25.47 17.26 7.85
N MET A 43 -25.58 15.98 7.45
CA MET A 43 -24.46 15.19 6.91
C MET A 43 -23.86 15.82 5.65
N GLN A 44 -24.70 16.32 4.74
CA GLN A 44 -24.26 17.00 3.52
C GLN A 44 -23.53 18.30 3.82
N THR A 45 -24.05 19.07 4.78
CA THR A 45 -23.44 20.35 5.20
C THR A 45 -22.06 20.11 5.82
N LEU A 46 -21.94 19.11 6.69
CA LEU A 46 -20.68 18.70 7.30
C LEU A 46 -19.65 18.29 6.23
N TRP A 47 -20.06 17.47 5.25
CA TRP A 47 -19.17 17.07 4.16
C TRP A 47 -18.72 18.23 3.28
N ASN A 48 -19.64 19.14 2.93
CA ASN A 48 -19.32 20.31 2.13
C ASN A 48 -18.29 21.21 2.82
N ALA A 49 -18.38 21.34 4.15
CA ALA A 49 -17.38 22.05 4.94
C ALA A 49 -16.00 21.39 4.82
N GLU A 50 -15.90 20.06 4.96
CA GLU A 50 -14.64 19.34 4.80
C GLU A 50 -14.07 19.47 3.37
N ILE A 51 -14.89 19.33 2.33
CA ILE A 51 -14.48 19.52 0.94
C ILE A 51 -13.94 20.94 0.71
N SER A 52 -14.58 21.95 1.28
CA SER A 52 -14.12 23.35 1.18
C SER A 52 -12.73 23.54 1.77
N THR A 53 -12.41 22.89 2.90
CA THR A 53 -11.07 22.96 3.51
C THR A 53 -9.97 22.35 2.63
N MET A 54 -10.34 21.45 1.72
CA MET A 54 -9.42 20.79 0.78
C MET A 54 -9.25 21.57 -0.53
N LYS A 55 -9.96 22.70 -0.70
CA LYS A 55 -9.86 23.56 -1.89
C LYS A 55 -8.41 24.06 -2.07
N GLY A 56 -7.89 23.96 -3.29
CA GLY A 56 -6.51 24.33 -3.62
C GLY A 56 -5.47 23.21 -3.45
N ARG A 57 -5.87 22.03 -2.93
CA ARG A 57 -5.03 20.82 -2.99
C ARG A 57 -5.09 20.19 -4.39
N ALA A 58 -4.06 19.42 -4.74
CA ALA A 58 -4.09 18.61 -5.97
C ALA A 58 -5.24 17.59 -5.92
N GLN A 59 -5.90 17.35 -7.05
CA GLN A 59 -7.03 16.39 -7.12
C GLN A 59 -6.68 15.00 -6.59
N THR A 60 -5.46 14.50 -6.86
CA THR A 60 -5.00 13.20 -6.35
C THR A 60 -4.88 13.17 -4.82
N THR A 61 -4.49 14.29 -4.21
CA THR A 61 -4.46 14.47 -2.75
C THR A 61 -5.88 14.47 -2.19
N ILE A 62 -6.82 15.17 -2.83
CA ILE A 62 -8.23 15.21 -2.43
C ILE A 62 -8.84 13.80 -2.49
N ILE A 63 -8.67 13.07 -3.60
CA ILE A 63 -9.13 11.67 -3.74
C ILE A 63 -8.58 10.78 -2.63
N SER A 64 -7.31 10.97 -2.27
CA SER A 64 -6.65 10.21 -1.20
C SER A 64 -7.20 10.57 0.17
N TYR A 65 -7.49 11.85 0.44
CA TYR A 65 -8.14 12.28 1.69
C TYR A 65 -9.57 11.76 1.79
N ILE A 66 -10.37 11.86 0.72
CA ILE A 66 -11.72 11.27 0.67
C ILE A 66 -11.67 9.78 1.00
N THR A 67 -10.66 9.06 0.49
CA THR A 67 -10.47 7.63 0.84
C THR A 67 -10.23 7.44 2.35
N LYS A 68 -9.44 8.31 2.99
CA LYS A 68 -9.22 8.27 4.46
C LYS A 68 -10.51 8.54 5.23
N TYR A 69 -11.28 9.58 4.89
CA TYR A 69 -12.58 9.85 5.53
C TYR A 69 -13.53 8.66 5.37
N ARG A 70 -13.67 8.11 4.16
CA ARG A 70 -14.55 6.96 3.90
C ARG A 70 -14.15 5.72 4.69
N ASN A 71 -12.86 5.46 4.84
CA ASN A 71 -12.39 4.34 5.65
C ASN A 71 -12.64 4.58 7.14
N ALA A 72 -12.45 5.81 7.64
CA ALA A 72 -12.78 6.15 9.02
C ALA A 72 -14.29 6.05 9.31
N ILE A 73 -15.16 6.42 8.34
CA ILE A 73 -16.61 6.23 8.47
C ILE A 73 -16.95 4.74 8.58
N ARG A 74 -16.36 3.90 7.70
CA ARG A 74 -16.59 2.44 7.75
C ARG A 74 -16.14 1.84 9.07
N GLU A 75 -14.97 2.24 9.56
CA GLU A 75 -14.43 1.79 10.83
C GLU A 75 -15.35 2.19 12.00
N ALA A 76 -15.84 3.43 12.00
CA ALA A 76 -16.63 3.96 13.10
C ALA A 76 -18.09 3.52 13.12
N PHE A 77 -18.71 3.32 11.94
CA PHE A 77 -20.16 3.17 11.79
C PHE A 77 -20.59 1.99 10.89
N GLY A 78 -19.65 1.26 10.27
CA GLY A 78 -19.95 0.16 9.35
C GLY A 78 -20.16 0.58 7.89
N ASP A 79 -20.36 -0.42 7.01
CA ASP A 79 -20.44 -0.24 5.56
C ASP A 79 -21.80 0.29 5.05
N ASP A 80 -22.84 0.24 5.87
CA ASP A 80 -24.21 0.63 5.50
C ASP A 80 -24.55 2.08 5.89
N HIS A 81 -23.62 2.82 6.50
CA HIS A 81 -23.89 4.17 6.98
C HIS A 81 -24.22 5.15 5.83
N PRO A 82 -25.33 5.92 5.87
CA PRO A 82 -25.75 6.82 4.79
C PRO A 82 -24.70 7.84 4.34
N MET A 83 -23.85 8.28 5.27
CA MET A 83 -22.71 9.16 4.98
C MET A 83 -21.80 8.61 3.88
N LEU A 84 -21.69 7.29 3.69
CA LEU A 84 -20.87 6.70 2.63
C LEU A 84 -21.41 6.98 1.21
N LYS A 85 -22.66 7.41 1.07
CA LYS A 85 -23.23 7.89 -0.21
C LYS A 85 -23.00 9.40 -0.42
N ILE A 86 -22.74 10.14 0.67
CA ILE A 86 -22.52 11.59 0.67
C ILE A 86 -21.02 11.91 0.57
N ALA A 87 -20.21 11.26 1.41
CA ALA A 87 -18.76 11.41 1.52
C ALA A 87 -18.03 10.77 0.33
N THR A 88 -18.25 11.33 -0.85
CA THR A 88 -17.61 10.95 -2.10
C THR A 88 -17.11 12.20 -2.81
N GLY A 89 -16.12 12.01 -3.68
CA GLY A 89 -15.76 13.02 -4.66
C GLY A 89 -16.82 13.14 -5.74
N ASP A 90 -16.80 14.27 -6.44
CA ASP A 90 -17.58 14.45 -7.66
C ASP A 90 -17.15 13.45 -8.76
N ALA A 91 -18.11 13.01 -9.57
CA ALA A 91 -17.87 12.04 -10.64
C ALA A 91 -16.85 12.58 -11.66
N ALA A 92 -16.95 13.86 -12.04
CA ALA A 92 -16.03 14.48 -13.00
C ALA A 92 -14.57 14.47 -12.52
N MET A 93 -14.34 14.58 -11.20
CA MET A 93 -12.99 14.47 -10.62
C MET A 93 -12.37 13.10 -10.86
N TYR A 94 -13.14 12.02 -10.74
CA TYR A 94 -12.64 10.66 -10.98
C TYR A 94 -12.43 10.37 -12.47
N ASP A 95 -13.30 10.90 -13.33
CA ASP A 95 -13.17 10.76 -14.78
C ASP A 95 -11.97 11.53 -15.33
N ASP A 96 -11.71 12.75 -14.84
CA ASP A 96 -10.50 13.48 -15.22
C ASP A 96 -9.24 12.79 -14.70
N ALA A 97 -9.24 12.29 -13.46
CA ALA A 97 -8.13 11.49 -12.94
C ALA A 97 -7.86 10.23 -13.79
N ARG A 98 -8.91 9.59 -14.30
CA ARG A 98 -8.81 8.45 -15.23
C ARG A 98 -8.23 8.89 -16.58
N ARG A 99 -8.72 9.99 -17.15
CA ARG A 99 -8.24 10.58 -18.40
C ARG A 99 -6.74 10.90 -18.32
N VAL A 100 -6.32 11.64 -17.30
CA VAL A 100 -4.91 11.99 -17.06
C VAL A 100 -4.04 10.75 -16.86
N LYS A 101 -4.54 9.72 -16.16
CA LYS A 101 -3.81 8.43 -16.02
C LYS A 101 -3.60 7.78 -17.40
N MET A 102 -4.64 7.67 -18.22
CA MET A 102 -4.56 7.03 -19.54
C MET A 102 -3.65 7.81 -20.48
N GLU A 103 -3.73 9.14 -20.48
CA GLU A 103 -2.88 10.02 -21.27
C GLU A 103 -1.39 9.87 -20.90
N LYS A 104 -1.08 9.75 -19.61
CA LYS A 104 0.29 9.46 -19.14
C LYS A 104 0.79 8.09 -19.60
N ILE A 105 -0.07 7.07 -19.62
CA ILE A 105 0.29 5.74 -20.10
C ILE A 105 0.55 5.78 -21.61
N ALA A 106 -0.33 6.41 -22.39
CA ALA A 106 -0.17 6.58 -23.83
C ALA A 106 1.16 7.26 -24.18
N ARG A 107 1.50 8.35 -23.47
CA ARG A 107 2.79 9.03 -23.64
C ARG A 107 3.99 8.14 -23.31
N LYS A 108 3.94 7.37 -22.22
CA LYS A 108 5.01 6.42 -21.86
C LYS A 108 5.18 5.30 -22.90
N HIS A 109 4.08 4.83 -23.48
CA HIS A 109 4.12 3.81 -24.53
C HIS A 109 4.68 4.37 -25.85
N GLY A 110 4.41 5.64 -26.16
CA GLY A 110 4.96 6.32 -27.34
C GLY A 110 6.44 6.72 -27.22
N ALA A 111 7.00 6.73 -26.01
CA ALA A 111 8.39 7.11 -25.75
C ALA A 111 9.00 6.21 -24.66
N LEU A 112 9.34 4.98 -25.03
CA LEU A 112 10.00 4.05 -24.12
C LEU A 112 11.39 4.55 -23.73
N ILE A 113 11.77 4.32 -22.48
CA ILE A 113 13.09 4.65 -21.95
C ILE A 113 13.99 3.42 -22.12
N THR A 114 15.08 3.56 -22.87
CA THR A 114 16.12 2.53 -22.95
C THR A 114 16.81 2.39 -21.60
N PHE A 115 16.70 1.22 -20.98
CA PHE A 115 17.39 0.93 -19.72
C PHE A 115 18.78 0.33 -20.04
N GLU A 116 19.73 1.17 -20.44
CA GLU A 116 21.05 0.76 -20.96
C GLU A 116 21.80 -0.16 -19.97
N ASN A 117 21.89 0.26 -18.70
CA ASN A 117 22.68 -0.43 -17.68
C ASN A 117 21.85 -1.41 -16.83
N TYR A 118 20.73 -1.94 -17.35
CA TYR A 118 19.84 -2.83 -16.58
C TYR A 118 20.57 -4.06 -16.03
N ARG A 119 21.55 -4.60 -16.77
CA ARG A 119 22.36 -5.74 -16.31
C ARG A 119 23.20 -5.43 -15.07
N GLN A 120 23.74 -4.21 -14.98
CA GLN A 120 24.50 -3.77 -13.82
C GLN A 120 23.57 -3.61 -12.61
N VAL A 121 22.37 -3.08 -12.81
CA VAL A 121 21.35 -2.99 -11.77
C VAL A 121 20.95 -4.39 -11.27
N LEU A 122 20.73 -5.35 -12.17
CA LEU A 122 20.45 -6.73 -11.80
C LEU A 122 21.60 -7.37 -11.03
N LYS A 123 22.85 -7.12 -11.44
CA LYS A 123 24.04 -7.59 -10.71
C LYS A 123 24.07 -7.02 -9.29
N ILE A 124 23.82 -5.72 -9.12
CA ILE A 124 23.75 -5.07 -7.80
C ILE A 124 22.65 -5.71 -6.96
N CYS A 125 21.43 -5.87 -7.48
CA CYS A 125 20.34 -6.52 -6.76
C CYS A 125 20.67 -7.96 -6.35
N ALA A 126 21.35 -8.73 -7.21
CA ALA A 126 21.81 -10.07 -6.89
C ALA A 126 22.86 -10.06 -5.76
N ASP A 127 23.81 -9.12 -5.79
CA ASP A 127 24.82 -8.97 -4.72
C ASP A 127 24.17 -8.59 -3.39
N LYS A 128 23.11 -7.77 -3.41
CA LYS A 128 22.39 -7.37 -2.20
C LYS A 128 21.66 -8.52 -1.50
N LEU A 129 21.33 -9.61 -2.20
CA LEU A 129 20.80 -10.84 -1.56
C LEU A 129 21.79 -11.44 -0.55
N LEU A 130 23.09 -11.19 -0.72
CA LEU A 130 24.15 -11.70 0.15
C LEU A 130 24.49 -10.76 1.30
N SER A 131 23.94 -9.53 1.31
CA SER A 131 24.15 -8.55 2.37
C SER A 131 23.74 -9.08 3.74
N ALA A 132 24.40 -8.65 4.82
CA ALA A 132 23.97 -8.90 6.20
C ALA A 132 22.84 -7.96 6.64
N ASP A 133 22.76 -6.76 6.04
CA ASP A 133 21.71 -5.78 6.30
C ASP A 133 20.35 -6.26 5.72
N PRO A 134 19.31 -6.46 6.55
CA PRO A 134 17.97 -6.86 6.12
C PRO A 134 17.35 -5.93 5.07
N LEU A 135 17.60 -4.62 5.15
CA LEU A 135 17.07 -3.66 4.18
C LEU A 135 17.64 -3.94 2.78
N MET A 136 18.95 -4.16 2.69
CA MET A 136 19.63 -4.50 1.45
C MET A 136 19.14 -5.84 0.90
N ILE A 137 18.93 -6.85 1.74
CA ILE A 137 18.34 -8.13 1.31
C ILE A 137 16.98 -7.89 0.67
N GLY A 138 16.12 -7.08 1.30
CA GLY A 138 14.81 -6.73 0.75
C GLY A 138 14.89 -6.01 -0.61
N ILE A 139 15.83 -5.07 -0.78
CA ILE A 139 16.10 -4.42 -2.08
C ILE A 139 16.49 -5.46 -3.15
N GLY A 140 17.36 -6.41 -2.80
CA GLY A 140 17.74 -7.50 -3.69
C GLY A 140 16.54 -8.38 -4.08
N LEU A 141 15.71 -8.73 -3.10
CA LEU A 141 14.50 -9.53 -3.33
C LEU A 141 13.48 -8.80 -4.22
N ILE A 142 13.29 -7.47 -4.06
CA ILE A 142 12.45 -6.67 -4.96
C ILE A 142 12.96 -6.79 -6.40
N GLY A 143 14.25 -6.56 -6.61
CA GLY A 143 14.85 -6.61 -7.95
C GLY A 143 14.80 -8.00 -8.59
N MET A 144 14.87 -9.07 -7.79
CA MET A 144 14.96 -10.44 -8.31
C MET A 144 13.62 -11.18 -8.42
N THR A 145 12.59 -10.75 -7.69
CA THR A 145 11.24 -11.37 -7.68
C THR A 145 10.15 -10.46 -8.24
N GLY A 146 10.46 -9.17 -8.45
CA GLY A 146 9.51 -8.16 -8.91
C GLY A 146 8.35 -7.90 -7.94
N ARG A 147 8.46 -8.35 -6.68
CA ARG A 147 7.44 -8.10 -5.65
C ARG A 147 7.53 -6.66 -5.13
N ARG A 148 6.40 -6.13 -4.66
CA ARG A 148 6.33 -4.77 -4.10
C ARG A 148 7.10 -4.70 -2.78
N PRO A 149 7.65 -3.54 -2.40
CA PRO A 149 8.34 -3.39 -1.10
C PRO A 149 7.50 -3.88 0.08
N TYR A 150 6.24 -3.45 0.18
CA TYR A 150 5.33 -3.91 1.23
C TYR A 150 5.21 -5.44 1.27
N GLU A 151 5.04 -6.09 0.11
CA GLU A 151 4.97 -7.56 0.04
C GLU A 151 6.27 -8.18 0.56
N VAL A 152 7.43 -7.77 0.04
CA VAL A 152 8.73 -8.33 0.42
C VAL A 152 9.02 -8.17 1.91
N PHE A 153 8.77 -7.00 2.47
CA PHE A 153 9.14 -6.73 3.86
C PHE A 153 8.13 -7.28 4.87
N THR A 154 6.83 -7.27 4.57
CA THR A 154 5.82 -7.54 5.60
C THR A 154 5.13 -8.90 5.48
N GLN A 155 4.82 -9.38 4.28
CA GLN A 155 3.82 -10.45 4.12
C GLN A 155 4.07 -11.47 3.00
N ALA A 156 5.19 -11.39 2.28
CA ALA A 156 5.52 -12.37 1.25
C ALA A 156 5.62 -13.77 1.87
N GLU A 157 5.35 -14.80 1.08
CA GLU A 157 5.68 -16.18 1.43
C GLU A 157 6.30 -16.82 0.19
N PHE A 158 7.62 -16.96 0.19
CA PHE A 158 8.33 -17.63 -0.89
C PHE A 158 8.59 -19.09 -0.53
N SER A 159 8.23 -19.99 -1.43
CA SER A 159 8.50 -21.43 -1.30
C SER A 159 8.99 -22.06 -2.61
N PRO A 160 9.65 -23.23 -2.57
CA PRO A 160 10.14 -23.89 -3.78
C PRO A 160 9.02 -24.20 -4.77
N ALA A 161 9.22 -23.89 -6.05
CA ALA A 161 8.32 -24.31 -7.11
C ALA A 161 8.72 -25.71 -7.62
N PRO A 162 7.78 -26.66 -7.76
CA PRO A 162 8.07 -27.96 -8.32
C PRO A 162 8.35 -27.86 -9.83
N TYR A 163 9.27 -28.69 -10.33
CA TYR A 163 9.54 -28.86 -11.76
C TYR A 163 9.71 -30.35 -12.08
N GLY A 164 8.62 -30.99 -12.50
CA GLY A 164 8.55 -32.45 -12.58
C GLY A 164 8.74 -33.08 -11.21
N LYS A 165 9.82 -33.85 -11.03
CA LYS A 165 10.22 -34.45 -9.74
C LYS A 165 11.17 -33.58 -8.92
N GLY A 166 11.70 -32.50 -9.52
CA GLY A 166 12.69 -31.63 -8.90
C GLY A 166 12.11 -30.29 -8.46
N ILE A 167 13.00 -29.36 -8.12
CA ILE A 167 12.68 -27.96 -7.82
C ILE A 167 13.09 -27.10 -9.02
N SER A 168 12.26 -26.15 -9.40
CA SER A 168 12.58 -25.19 -10.43
C SER A 168 13.73 -24.28 -10.02
N LYS A 169 14.69 -24.11 -10.92
CA LYS A 169 15.85 -23.23 -10.73
C LYS A 169 15.51 -21.75 -10.91
N TRP A 170 14.48 -21.44 -11.70
CA TRP A 170 14.19 -20.09 -12.19
C TRP A 170 12.77 -19.62 -11.86
N SER A 171 12.08 -20.33 -10.98
CA SER A 171 10.80 -19.92 -10.43
C SER A 171 10.67 -20.30 -8.97
N VAL A 172 9.83 -19.56 -8.25
CA VAL A 172 9.42 -19.83 -6.87
C VAL A 172 7.90 -19.67 -6.78
N LEU A 173 7.30 -20.26 -5.76
CA LEU A 173 5.91 -19.97 -5.40
C LEU A 173 5.87 -18.72 -4.53
N PHE A 174 4.83 -17.91 -4.70
CA PHE A 174 4.59 -16.69 -3.94
C PHE A 174 3.14 -16.64 -3.44
N ASN A 175 2.97 -16.33 -2.16
CA ASN A 175 1.71 -15.86 -1.56
C ASN A 175 1.93 -14.47 -0.91
N GLY A 176 0.85 -13.75 -0.63
CA GLY A 176 0.88 -12.43 0.01
C GLY A 176 0.71 -11.27 -0.96
N GLN A 177 -0.03 -11.45 -2.07
CA GLN A 177 -0.29 -10.37 -3.03
C GLN A 177 -1.04 -9.20 -2.37
N ALA A 178 -0.47 -8.01 -2.41
CA ALA A 178 -1.08 -6.80 -1.86
C ALA A 178 -2.05 -6.13 -2.85
N LYS A 179 -2.87 -5.21 -2.33
CA LYS A 179 -3.82 -4.35 -3.11
C LYS A 179 -4.88 -5.12 -3.90
N THR A 180 -5.20 -6.35 -3.49
CA THR A 180 -6.27 -7.17 -4.10
C THR A 180 -7.67 -6.73 -3.64
N LYS A 181 -7.77 -6.06 -2.49
CA LYS A 181 -9.05 -5.72 -1.83
C LYS A 181 -9.97 -6.94 -1.63
N GLN A 182 -9.38 -8.13 -1.52
CA GLN A 182 -10.11 -9.40 -1.41
C GLN A 182 -11.12 -9.65 -2.55
N GLY A 183 -10.90 -9.02 -3.72
CA GLY A 183 -11.83 -9.15 -4.83
C GLY A 183 -11.84 -10.56 -5.42
N GLU A 184 -13.00 -10.99 -5.90
CA GLU A 184 -13.14 -12.23 -6.66
C GLU A 184 -12.22 -12.23 -7.91
N GLY A 185 -11.62 -13.37 -8.23
CA GLY A 185 -10.67 -13.51 -9.34
C GLY A 185 -9.31 -12.84 -9.11
N THR A 186 -9.06 -12.24 -7.93
CA THR A 186 -7.73 -11.72 -7.57
C THR A 186 -6.84 -12.81 -6.96
N LYS A 187 -5.56 -12.49 -6.71
CA LYS A 187 -4.61 -13.39 -6.04
C LYS A 187 -4.61 -13.24 -4.51
N TYR A 188 -5.75 -12.89 -3.91
CA TYR A 188 -5.86 -12.78 -2.46
C TYR A 188 -5.80 -14.17 -1.81
N GLY A 189 -4.80 -14.43 -0.96
CA GLY A 189 -4.59 -15.73 -0.32
C GLY A 189 -4.19 -16.87 -1.28
N VAL A 190 -3.94 -16.56 -2.56
CA VAL A 190 -3.61 -17.56 -3.58
C VAL A 190 -2.09 -17.65 -3.71
N THR A 191 -1.56 -18.86 -3.54
CA THR A 191 -0.17 -19.18 -3.90
C THR A 191 -0.07 -19.41 -5.41
N TYR A 192 0.84 -18.73 -6.08
CA TYR A 192 1.08 -18.92 -7.51
C TYR A 192 2.56 -18.82 -7.85
N GLU A 193 2.96 -19.44 -8.96
CA GLU A 193 4.35 -19.46 -9.43
C GLU A 193 4.74 -18.12 -10.05
N ILE A 194 5.94 -17.64 -9.72
CA ILE A 194 6.56 -16.46 -10.30
C ILE A 194 7.97 -16.77 -10.83
N PRO A 195 8.40 -16.17 -11.95
CA PRO A 195 9.78 -16.27 -12.40
C PRO A 195 10.69 -15.44 -11.48
N VAL A 196 11.96 -15.85 -11.39
CA VAL A 196 13.00 -15.13 -10.64
C VAL A 196 14.24 -14.88 -11.50
N LEU A 197 14.95 -13.80 -11.22
CA LEU A 197 16.13 -13.36 -11.99
C LEU A 197 17.48 -13.82 -11.40
N ALA A 198 17.44 -14.62 -10.34
CA ALA A 198 18.56 -15.36 -9.77
C ALA A 198 18.12 -16.79 -9.43
N ARG A 199 19.06 -17.67 -9.10
CA ARG A 199 18.74 -19.06 -8.73
C ARG A 199 17.77 -19.10 -7.55
N SER A 200 16.72 -19.92 -7.64
CA SER A 200 15.67 -20.03 -6.62
C SER A 200 16.22 -20.32 -5.22
N GLU A 201 17.30 -21.12 -5.12
CA GLU A 201 17.94 -21.41 -3.84
C GLU A 201 18.53 -20.16 -3.18
N THR A 202 19.10 -19.23 -3.98
CA THR A 202 19.64 -17.96 -3.48
C THR A 202 18.53 -17.05 -2.98
N ILE A 203 17.40 -17.01 -3.69
CA ILE A 203 16.21 -16.24 -3.29
C ILE A 203 15.65 -16.74 -1.97
N LEU A 204 15.44 -18.05 -1.85
CA LEU A 204 14.87 -18.67 -0.66
C LEU A 204 15.80 -18.52 0.55
N ALA A 205 17.12 -18.68 0.37
CA ALA A 205 18.10 -18.48 1.43
C ALA A 205 18.15 -17.01 1.90
N ALA A 206 18.16 -16.05 0.98
CA ALA A 206 18.13 -14.62 1.31
C ALA A 206 16.83 -14.25 2.03
N TYR A 207 15.70 -14.77 1.57
CA TYR A 207 14.40 -14.55 2.20
C TYR A 207 14.32 -15.10 3.63
N LYS A 208 14.85 -16.32 3.84
CA LYS A 208 14.94 -16.90 5.18
C LYS A 208 15.77 -16.01 6.11
N ARG A 209 16.94 -15.55 5.68
CA ARG A 209 17.80 -14.62 6.43
C ARG A 209 17.09 -13.29 6.75
N LEU A 210 16.33 -12.75 5.80
CA LEU A 210 15.50 -11.56 6.04
C LEU A 210 14.52 -11.83 7.18
N ARG A 211 13.72 -12.89 7.10
CA ARG A 211 12.68 -13.20 8.10
C ARG A 211 13.22 -13.57 9.48
N GLU A 212 14.38 -14.20 9.55
CA GLU A 212 15.00 -14.59 10.82
C GLU A 212 15.72 -13.44 11.51
N SER A 213 16.04 -12.34 10.80
CA SER A 213 16.67 -11.16 11.36
C SER A 213 15.77 -10.41 12.36
N GLY A 214 16.36 -9.67 13.30
CA GLY A 214 15.60 -8.88 14.27
C GLY A 214 14.66 -7.87 13.60
N GLN A 215 15.14 -7.14 12.60
CA GLN A 215 14.33 -6.18 11.87
C GLN A 215 13.27 -6.84 10.99
N GLY A 216 13.57 -8.00 10.40
CA GLY A 216 12.59 -8.75 9.61
C GLY A 216 11.42 -9.29 10.44
N LYS A 217 11.66 -9.66 11.71
CA LYS A 217 10.61 -9.99 12.66
C LYS A 217 9.73 -8.79 13.01
N LEU A 218 10.32 -7.60 13.15
CA LEU A 218 9.58 -6.36 13.36
C LEU A 218 8.70 -6.03 12.14
N TRP A 219 9.24 -6.13 10.92
CA TRP A 219 8.49 -5.82 9.70
C TRP A 219 7.37 -6.82 9.39
N HIS A 220 7.53 -8.08 9.80
CA HIS A 220 6.57 -9.12 9.47
C HIS A 220 5.21 -8.84 10.12
N GLY A 221 4.15 -8.82 9.31
CA GLY A 221 2.80 -8.50 9.77
C GLY A 221 2.53 -7.02 10.03
N MET A 222 3.49 -6.11 9.79
CA MET A 222 3.22 -4.66 9.87
C MET A 222 2.11 -4.26 8.90
N SER A 223 1.23 -3.38 9.38
CA SER A 223 0.21 -2.75 8.54
C SER A 223 0.87 -1.85 7.49
N ILE A 224 0.14 -1.53 6.41
CA ILE A 224 0.63 -0.59 5.38
C ILE A 224 0.90 0.80 5.97
N ASP A 225 0.14 1.18 7.00
CA ASP A 225 0.29 2.48 7.64
C ASP A 225 1.57 2.52 8.47
N ASP A 226 1.87 1.48 9.26
CA ASP A 226 3.12 1.42 10.04
C ASP A 226 4.35 1.25 9.14
N PHE A 227 4.23 0.57 8.00
CA PHE A 227 5.33 0.41 7.03
C PHE A 227 5.65 1.69 6.25
N SER A 228 4.68 2.60 6.10
CA SER A 228 4.85 3.86 5.34
C SER A 228 5.07 5.10 6.21
N SER A 229 5.06 4.91 7.53
CA SER A 229 5.36 5.93 8.56
C SER A 229 6.86 6.18 8.64
#